data_AF-A0A2T3XRE1-F1
#
_entry.id   AF-A0A2T3XRE1-F1
#
_cell.length_a   1.000
_cell.length_b   1.000
_cell.length_c   1.000
_cell.angle_alpha   90.00
_cell.angle_beta   90.00
_cell.angle_gamma   90.00
#
_symmetry.space_group_name_H-M   'P 1'
#
loop_
_entity.id
_entity.type
_entity.pdbx_description
1 polymer ?
#
loop_
_entity_poly.entity_id
_entity_poly.type
_entity_poly.pdbx_seq_one_letter_code
_entity_poly.pdbx_strand_id
1 'polypeptide(L)'
;MRSDLHLTLTTPSCVVVKDLDIVSLRAEDDSGSFGIRPGHADFVTLLGACVVRWRTSDGSIHFCAVDGGVLRVSRGSHITIACRQAIEGESLERLEADVRRARAAQADAERRARVEQTRLHAHAIRQLMRYLRPAKAGQSQGPQERSELPP
;
A
#
# COMPACT_ATOMS: atom_id res chain seq x y z
N MET A 1 -0.62 34.42 -16.19
CA MET A 1 -1.85 34.22 -15.40
C MET A 1 -1.42 33.59 -14.09
N ARG A 2 -1.76 34.20 -12.94
CA ARG A 2 -1.47 33.58 -11.64
C ARG A 2 -2.39 32.35 -11.51
N SER A 3 -1.81 31.21 -11.13
CA SER A 3 -2.57 29.99 -10.85
C SER A 3 -3.14 30.10 -9.45
N ASP A 4 -4.45 30.13 -9.31
CA ASP A 4 -5.14 30.12 -8.02
C ASP A 4 -5.59 28.69 -7.64
N LEU A 5 -4.94 27.65 -8.17
CA LEU A 5 -5.27 26.25 -7.88
C LEU A 5 -4.02 25.56 -7.32
N HIS A 6 -4.12 25.06 -6.10
CA HIS A 6 -3.03 24.41 -5.38
C HIS A 6 -3.33 22.91 -5.23
N LEU A 7 -2.38 22.07 -5.64
CA LEU A 7 -2.49 20.62 -5.57
C LEU A 7 -1.60 20.06 -4.46
N THR A 8 -2.19 19.27 -3.57
CA THR A 8 -1.45 18.38 -2.66
C THR A 8 -1.89 16.93 -2.88
N LEU A 9 -0.93 16.05 -3.14
CA LEU A 9 -1.13 14.61 -3.32
C LEU A 9 -0.32 13.85 -2.28
N THR A 10 -0.98 13.00 -1.51
CA THR A 10 -0.39 12.31 -0.37
C THR A 10 -0.74 10.83 -0.35
N THR A 11 0.22 10.04 0.13
CA THR A 11 0.03 8.67 0.58
C THR A 11 0.28 8.60 2.09
N PRO A 12 -0.10 7.52 2.79
CA PRO A 12 0.23 7.36 4.20
C PRO A 12 1.73 7.44 4.51
N SER A 13 2.59 7.10 3.55
CA SER A 13 4.04 7.07 3.73
C SER A 13 4.77 8.33 3.28
N CYS A 14 4.19 9.14 2.37
CA CYS A 14 4.85 10.34 1.87
C CYS A 14 3.88 11.36 1.25
N VAL A 15 4.37 12.61 1.15
CA VAL A 15 3.78 13.65 0.30
C VAL A 15 4.41 13.53 -1.08
N VAL A 16 3.61 13.22 -2.10
CA VAL A 16 4.06 13.04 -3.49
C VAL A 16 4.12 14.39 -4.20
N VAL A 17 3.06 15.19 -4.07
CA VAL A 17 3.01 16.57 -4.56
C VAL A 17 2.63 17.45 -3.39
N LYS A 18 3.39 18.52 -3.14
CA LYS A 18 3.16 19.44 -2.02
C LYS A 18 2.86 20.83 -2.53
N ASP A 19 1.63 21.28 -2.31
CA ASP A 19 1.19 22.67 -2.54
C ASP A 19 1.64 23.24 -3.89
N LEU A 20 1.44 22.47 -4.96
CA LEU A 20 1.89 22.83 -6.30
C LEU A 20 0.87 23.72 -7.01
N ASP A 21 1.32 24.85 -7.53
CA ASP A 21 0.51 25.74 -8.36
C ASP A 21 0.21 25.12 -9.73
N ILE A 22 -1.06 24.92 -10.02
CA ILE A 22 -1.54 24.32 -11.28
C ILE A 22 -2.64 25.19 -11.90
N VAL A 23 -2.88 25.05 -13.20
CA VAL A 23 -3.95 25.78 -13.92
C VAL A 23 -5.21 24.92 -14.08
N SER A 24 -5.06 23.60 -14.08
CA SER A 24 -6.17 22.65 -14.23
C SER A 24 -5.73 21.25 -13.83
N LEU A 25 -6.68 20.45 -13.34
CA LEU A 25 -6.51 19.02 -13.05
C LEU A 25 -7.59 18.22 -13.78
N ARG A 26 -7.25 17.00 -14.24
CA ARG A 26 -8.18 16.03 -14.79
C ARG A 26 -7.98 14.69 -14.10
N ALA A 27 -9.08 14.02 -13.78
CA ALA A 27 -9.10 12.70 -13.17
C ALA A 27 -10.38 11.95 -13.59
N GLU A 28 -10.57 10.75 -13.05
CA GLU A 28 -11.70 9.87 -13.31
C GLU A 28 -12.19 9.27 -11.99
N ASP A 29 -13.51 9.16 -11.86
CA ASP A 29 -14.19 8.42 -10.82
C ASP A 29 -15.24 7.48 -11.45
N ASP A 30 -16.07 6.84 -10.63
CA ASP A 30 -17.10 5.89 -11.09
C ASP A 30 -18.15 6.53 -12.01
N SER A 31 -18.27 7.86 -12.03
CA SER A 31 -19.16 8.59 -12.95
C SER A 31 -18.51 8.92 -14.31
N GLY A 32 -17.19 8.71 -14.43
CA GLY A 32 -16.39 8.97 -15.62
C GLY A 32 -15.36 10.08 -15.42
N SER A 33 -14.95 10.73 -16.52
CA SER A 33 -13.89 11.73 -16.48
C SER A 33 -14.39 13.11 -16.05
N PHE A 34 -13.63 13.80 -15.20
CA PHE A 34 -13.93 15.17 -14.77
C PHE A 34 -12.69 16.06 -14.79
N GLY A 35 -12.90 17.38 -14.75
CA GLY A 35 -11.84 18.38 -14.75
C GLY A 35 -12.11 19.51 -13.77
N ILE A 36 -11.06 19.94 -13.07
CA ILE A 36 -11.11 20.99 -12.06
C ILE A 36 -10.26 22.18 -12.55
N ARG A 37 -10.83 23.38 -12.43
CA ARG A 37 -10.21 24.67 -12.75
C ARG A 37 -10.44 25.64 -11.58
N PRO A 38 -9.72 26.78 -11.51
CA PRO A 38 -9.97 27.80 -10.50
C PRO A 38 -11.46 28.20 -10.43
N GLY A 39 -12.00 28.29 -9.23
CA GLY A 39 -13.41 28.63 -8.96
C GLY A 39 -14.38 27.44 -9.03
N HIS A 40 -13.88 26.21 -9.15
CA HIS A 40 -14.75 25.01 -9.08
C HIS A 40 -15.47 24.95 -7.73
N ALA A 41 -16.71 24.45 -7.71
CA ALA A 41 -17.44 24.24 -6.47
C ALA A 41 -16.69 23.28 -5.53
N ASP A 42 -16.94 23.37 -4.23
CA ASP A 42 -16.47 22.35 -3.29
C ASP A 42 -16.97 20.98 -3.73
N PHE A 43 -16.05 20.02 -3.80
CA PHE A 43 -16.29 18.74 -4.44
C PHE A 43 -15.52 17.64 -3.71
N VAL A 44 -16.13 16.48 -3.57
CA VAL A 44 -15.48 15.30 -3.00
C VAL A 44 -15.90 14.08 -3.79
N THR A 45 -14.94 13.24 -4.14
CA THR A 45 -15.20 11.99 -4.87
C THR A 45 -14.19 10.92 -4.48
N LEU A 46 -14.57 9.66 -4.71
CA LEU A 46 -13.67 8.52 -4.60
C LEU A 46 -12.96 8.32 -5.94
N LEU A 47 -11.65 8.15 -5.88
CA LEU A 47 -10.87 7.75 -7.05
C LEU A 47 -10.75 6.23 -7.05
N GLY A 48 -10.95 5.61 -8.21
CA GLY A 48 -10.50 4.25 -8.48
C GLY A 48 -9.00 4.20 -8.78
N ALA A 49 -8.55 3.13 -9.43
CA ALA A 49 -7.23 3.11 -10.04
C ALA A 49 -7.26 3.94 -11.33
N CYS A 50 -6.64 5.12 -11.32
CA CYS A 50 -6.73 6.07 -12.43
C CYS A 50 -5.41 6.82 -12.65
N VAL A 51 -5.34 7.61 -13.72
CA VAL A 51 -4.27 8.58 -13.95
C VAL A 51 -4.81 9.99 -13.69
N VAL A 52 -4.25 10.65 -12.70
CA VAL A 52 -4.46 12.08 -12.44
C VAL A 52 -3.48 12.86 -13.30
N ARG A 53 -3.97 13.87 -14.00
CA ARG A 53 -3.17 14.73 -14.89
C ARG A 53 -3.41 16.18 -14.55
N TRP A 54 -2.35 16.97 -14.40
CA TRP A 54 -2.47 18.41 -14.21
C TRP A 54 -1.61 19.17 -15.20
N ARG A 55 -1.91 20.46 -15.33
CA ARG A 55 -1.13 21.41 -16.12
C ARG A 55 -0.64 22.53 -15.23
N THR A 56 0.59 22.96 -15.40
CA THR A 56 1.22 24.10 -14.70
C THR A 56 1.17 25.36 -15.58
N SER A 57 1.49 26.52 -14.99
CA SER A 57 1.37 27.83 -15.68
C SER A 57 2.32 28.00 -16.88
N ASP A 58 3.42 27.26 -16.91
CA ASP A 58 4.37 27.17 -18.02
C ASP A 58 3.85 26.31 -19.19
N GLY A 59 2.69 25.66 -19.04
CA GLY A 59 2.09 24.80 -20.05
C GLY A 59 2.47 23.32 -19.92
N SER A 60 3.40 22.97 -19.02
CA SER A 60 3.84 21.59 -18.79
C SER A 60 2.69 20.72 -18.29
N ILE A 61 2.67 19.46 -18.72
CA ILE A 61 1.66 18.47 -18.35
C ILE A 61 2.35 17.38 -17.54
N HIS A 62 1.78 17.09 -16.38
CA HIS A 62 2.31 16.10 -15.44
C HIS A 62 1.26 15.01 -15.21
N PHE A 63 1.72 13.82 -14.86
CA PHE A 63 0.89 12.66 -14.64
C PHE A 63 1.24 11.99 -13.31
N CYS A 64 0.22 11.47 -12.63
CA CYS A 64 0.39 10.60 -11.50
C CYS A 64 -0.59 9.44 -11.63
N ALA A 65 -0.08 8.21 -11.62
CA ALA A 65 -0.93 7.04 -11.43
C ALA A 65 -1.31 6.98 -9.95
N VAL A 66 -2.58 6.76 -9.68
CA VAL A 66 -3.14 6.73 -8.33
C VAL A 66 -3.92 5.43 -8.20
N ASP A 67 -3.70 4.70 -7.11
CA ASP A 67 -4.42 3.46 -6.82
C ASP A 67 -5.41 3.65 -5.67
N GLY A 68 -6.63 4.07 -6.03
CA GLY A 68 -7.68 4.38 -5.09
C GLY A 68 -7.44 5.70 -4.36
N GLY A 69 -8.48 6.29 -3.79
CA GLY A 69 -8.31 7.42 -2.88
C GLY A 69 -9.53 8.32 -2.77
N VAL A 70 -9.31 9.47 -2.14
CA VAL A 70 -10.30 10.54 -2.05
C VAL A 70 -9.70 11.80 -2.65
N LEU A 71 -10.40 12.38 -3.61
CA LEU A 71 -10.13 13.72 -4.11
C LEU A 71 -11.08 14.70 -3.44
N ARG A 72 -10.55 15.81 -2.94
CA ARG A 72 -11.32 16.91 -2.38
C ARG A 72 -10.91 18.22 -3.02
N VAL A 73 -11.89 19.01 -3.43
CA VAL A 73 -11.76 20.43 -3.77
C VAL A 73 -12.38 21.25 -2.64
N SER A 74 -11.68 22.27 -2.18
CA SER A 74 -12.19 23.20 -1.19
C SER A 74 -11.84 24.63 -1.55
N ARG A 75 -12.72 25.57 -1.19
CA ARG A 75 -12.56 27.01 -1.40
C ARG A 75 -12.31 27.36 -2.88
N GLY A 76 -12.76 26.51 -3.80
CA GLY A 76 -12.57 26.60 -5.25
C GLY A 76 -11.13 26.71 -5.76
N SER A 77 -10.14 26.47 -4.91
CA SER A 77 -8.72 26.70 -5.19
C SER A 77 -7.80 25.62 -4.60
N HIS A 78 -8.25 24.83 -3.62
CA HIS A 78 -7.40 23.83 -2.97
C HIS A 78 -7.85 22.44 -3.37
N ILE A 79 -6.98 21.69 -4.04
CA ILE A 79 -7.17 20.28 -4.37
C ILE A 79 -6.28 19.43 -3.47
N THR A 80 -6.89 18.47 -2.78
CA THR A 80 -6.17 17.45 -2.03
C THR A 80 -6.54 16.07 -2.54
N ILE A 81 -5.54 15.24 -2.78
CA ILE A 81 -5.71 13.83 -3.13
C ILE A 81 -5.00 13.01 -2.05
N ALA A 82 -5.75 12.17 -1.36
CA ALA A 82 -5.22 11.18 -0.42
C ALA A 82 -5.45 9.79 -1.00
N CYS A 83 -4.39 9.05 -1.26
CA CYS A 83 -4.44 7.75 -1.93
C CYS A 83 -3.58 6.70 -1.23
N ARG A 84 -3.82 5.42 -1.53
CA ARG A 84 -3.01 4.34 -0.94
C ARG A 84 -1.61 4.32 -1.54
N GLN A 85 -1.53 4.47 -2.86
CA GLN A 85 -0.29 4.50 -3.63
C GLN A 85 -0.39 5.57 -4.72
N ALA A 86 0.75 6.18 -5.02
CA ALA A 86 0.89 7.12 -6.11
C ALA A 86 2.29 7.02 -6.73
N ILE A 87 2.32 7.11 -8.06
CA ILE A 87 3.56 7.06 -8.85
C ILE A 87 3.49 8.23 -9.82
N GLU A 88 4.39 9.20 -9.67
CA GLU A 88 4.51 10.33 -10.58
C GLU A 88 5.27 9.92 -11.85
N GLY A 89 4.88 10.50 -12.98
CA GLY A 89 5.55 10.29 -14.27
C GLY A 89 5.50 11.52 -15.16
N GLU A 90 6.58 11.74 -15.89
CA GLU A 90 6.73 12.84 -16.86
C GLU A 90 6.02 12.56 -18.19
N SER A 91 5.79 11.28 -18.50
CA SER A 91 5.05 10.84 -19.70
C SER A 91 4.23 9.60 -19.38
N LEU A 92 3.20 9.35 -20.19
CA LEU A 92 2.31 8.21 -19.99
C LEU A 92 3.03 6.87 -20.24
N GLU A 93 3.94 6.83 -21.20
CA GLU A 93 4.72 5.64 -21.55
C GLU A 93 5.65 5.21 -20.41
N ARG A 94 6.36 6.18 -19.81
CA ARG A 94 7.20 5.93 -18.63
C ARG A 94 6.34 5.52 -17.43
N LEU A 95 5.24 6.22 -17.20
CA LEU A 95 4.34 5.95 -16.11
C LEU A 95 3.77 4.53 -16.18
N GLU A 96 3.39 4.07 -17.37
CA GLU A 96 2.89 2.70 -17.57
C GLU A 96 3.94 1.64 -17.18
N ALA A 97 5.19 1.83 -17.61
CA ALA A 97 6.30 0.93 -17.25
C ALA A 97 6.56 0.91 -15.74
N ASP A 98 6.53 2.09 -15.10
CA ASP A 98 6.75 2.24 -13.66
C ASP A 98 5.62 1.61 -12.84
N VAL A 99 4.36 1.80 -13.26
CA VAL A 99 3.19 1.14 -12.65
C VAL A 99 3.28 -0.37 -12.77
N ARG A 100 3.65 -0.90 -13.96
CA ARG A 100 3.85 -2.34 -14.16
C ARG A 100 4.91 -2.91 -13.20
N ARG A 101 6.06 -2.24 -13.11
CA ARG A 101 7.15 -2.64 -12.22
C ARG A 101 6.73 -2.62 -10.75
N ALA A 102 6.05 -1.57 -10.32
CA ALA A 102 5.56 -1.45 -8.94
C ALA A 102 4.54 -2.55 -8.60
N ARG A 103 3.61 -2.85 -9.51
CA ARG A 103 2.64 -3.95 -9.33
C ARG A 103 3.30 -5.32 -9.24
N ALA A 104 4.30 -5.58 -10.08
CA ALA A 104 5.05 -6.83 -10.02
C ALA A 104 5.80 -6.97 -8.68
N ALA A 105 6.49 -5.92 -8.24
CA ALA A 105 7.19 -5.90 -6.96
C ALA A 105 6.24 -6.11 -5.77
N GLN A 106 5.06 -5.49 -5.81
CA GLN A 106 4.02 -5.65 -4.78
C GLN A 106 3.51 -7.10 -4.74
N ALA A 107 3.22 -7.71 -5.89
CA ALA A 107 2.77 -9.09 -5.95
C ALA A 107 3.82 -10.08 -5.41
N ASP A 108 5.10 -9.84 -5.70
CA ASP A 108 6.21 -10.63 -5.16
C ASP A 108 6.36 -10.47 -3.65
N ALA A 109 6.25 -9.23 -3.14
CA ALA A 109 6.28 -8.94 -1.71
C ALA A 109 5.13 -9.64 -0.97
N GLU A 110 3.91 -9.57 -1.52
CA GLU A 110 2.73 -10.26 -0.97
C GLU A 110 2.92 -11.77 -0.95
N ARG A 111 3.46 -12.35 -2.04
CA ARG A 111 3.76 -13.79 -2.10
C ARG A 111 4.75 -14.20 -1.01
N ARG A 112 5.84 -13.44 -0.84
CA ARG A 112 6.86 -13.70 0.19
C ARG A 112 6.26 -13.58 1.60
N ALA A 113 5.48 -12.53 1.86
CA ALA A 113 4.83 -12.32 3.15
C ALA A 113 3.90 -13.48 3.53
N ARG A 114 3.12 -14.02 2.57
CA ARG A 114 2.25 -15.18 2.80
C ARG A 114 3.05 -16.44 3.16
N VAL A 115 4.17 -16.69 2.49
CA VAL A 115 5.06 -17.82 2.80
C VAL A 115 5.63 -17.69 4.20
N GLU A 116 6.14 -16.50 4.56
CA GLU A 116 6.70 -16.26 5.89
C GLU A 116 5.63 -16.34 6.99
N GLN A 117 4.43 -15.80 6.75
CA GLN A 117 3.30 -15.96 7.68
C GLN A 117 2.97 -17.44 7.93
N THR A 118 2.92 -18.25 6.88
CA THR A 118 2.67 -19.70 6.99
C THR A 118 3.77 -20.40 7.80
N ARG A 119 5.04 -20.03 7.57
CA ARG A 119 6.19 -20.56 8.33
C ARG A 119 6.11 -20.18 9.81
N LEU A 120 5.78 -18.91 10.11
CA LEU A 120 5.60 -18.41 11.46
C LEU A 120 4.45 -19.12 12.18
N HIS A 121 3.30 -19.30 11.53
CA HIS A 121 2.16 -20.04 12.07
C HIS A 121 2.56 -21.49 12.43
N ALA A 122 3.22 -22.19 11.50
CA ALA A 122 3.65 -23.57 11.74
C ALA A 122 4.70 -23.65 12.86
N HIS A 123 5.60 -22.67 12.96
CA HIS A 123 6.57 -22.58 14.04
C HIS A 123 5.88 -22.39 15.40
N ALA A 124 4.92 -21.46 15.49
CA ALA A 124 4.17 -21.19 16.71
C ALA A 124 3.42 -22.44 17.21
N ILE A 125 2.73 -23.16 16.31
CA ILE A 125 2.04 -24.42 16.66
C ILE A 125 3.03 -25.46 17.22
N ARG A 126 4.20 -25.64 16.57
CA ARG A 126 5.23 -26.58 17.06
C ARG A 126 5.82 -26.19 18.41
N GLN A 127 5.92 -24.89 18.73
CA GLN A 127 6.34 -24.43 20.05
C GLN A 127 5.27 -24.75 21.09
N LEU A 128 4.01 -24.42 20.80
CA LEU A 128 2.89 -24.71 21.70
C LEU A 128 2.77 -26.20 22.01
N MET A 129 2.84 -27.06 20.98
CA MET A 129 2.80 -28.52 21.16
C MET A 129 3.97 -29.07 22.01
N ARG A 130 5.13 -28.39 22.02
CA ARG A 130 6.25 -28.75 22.91
C ARG A 130 5.95 -28.40 24.36
N TYR A 131 5.38 -27.23 24.62
CA TYR A 131 5.00 -26.81 25.97
C TYR A 131 3.83 -27.61 26.54
N LEU A 132 2.87 -28.01 25.70
CA LEU A 132 1.68 -28.74 26.12
C LEU A 132 1.87 -30.26 26.24
N ARG A 133 3.01 -30.82 25.82
CA ARG A 133 3.30 -32.25 26.05
C ARG A 133 3.54 -32.46 27.55
N PRO A 134 2.74 -33.27 28.26
CA PRO A 134 3.05 -33.66 29.63
C PRO A 134 4.42 -34.34 29.63
N ALA A 135 5.27 -34.02 30.60
CA ALA A 135 6.50 -34.78 30.83
C ALA A 135 6.11 -36.27 30.88
N LYS A 136 6.63 -37.07 29.93
CA LYS A 136 6.49 -38.53 30.01
C LYS A 136 6.97 -38.91 31.40
N ALA A 137 6.04 -39.40 32.22
CA ALA A 137 6.32 -39.99 33.52
C ALA A 137 7.51 -40.94 33.34
N GLY A 138 8.54 -40.71 34.15
CA GLY A 138 9.82 -41.40 34.08
C GLY A 138 9.64 -42.91 34.06
N GLN A 139 10.49 -43.55 33.28
CA GLN A 139 10.75 -44.97 33.33
C GLN A 139 11.06 -45.37 34.78
N SER A 140 10.19 -46.15 35.39
CA SER A 140 10.51 -46.91 36.60
C SER A 140 11.40 -48.09 36.20
N GLN A 141 12.72 -47.86 36.17
CA GLN A 141 13.71 -48.94 36.31
C GLN A 141 13.63 -49.45 37.75
N GLY A 142 13.01 -50.61 37.95
CA GLY A 142 13.07 -51.34 39.22
C GLY A 142 14.47 -51.91 39.45
N PRO A 143 14.95 -52.00 40.71
CA PRO A 143 16.28 -52.54 40.99
C PRO A 143 16.38 -54.01 40.59
N GLN A 144 17.44 -54.38 39.87
CA GLN A 144 17.86 -55.77 39.68
C GLN A 144 18.43 -56.28 41.00
N GLU A 145 17.67 -57.09 41.74
CA GLU A 145 18.24 -57.95 42.78
C GLU A 145 19.10 -59.02 42.12
N ARG A 146 20.42 -58.85 42.26
CA ARG A 146 21.37 -59.95 42.20
C ARG A 146 21.17 -60.80 43.45
N SER A 147 20.77 -62.06 43.29
CA SER A 147 21.00 -63.10 44.29
C SER A 147 21.65 -64.31 43.62
N GLU A 148 22.70 -64.77 44.28
CA GLU A 148 23.71 -65.74 43.86
C GLU A 148 23.21 -67.16 43.58
N LEU A 149 23.94 -67.83 42.67
CA LEU A 149 24.19 -69.29 42.62
C LEU A 149 25.62 -69.51 43.21
N PRO A 150 26.09 -70.73 43.58
CA PRO A 150 25.47 -72.01 43.95
C PRO A 150 26.17 -72.58 45.25
N PRO A 151 26.43 -73.88 45.53
CA PRO A 151 26.75 -75.02 44.64
C PRO A 151 25.61 -76.01 44.38
#